data_AF-A0AB33SC13-F1
#
_entry.id   AF-A0AB33SC13-F1
#
_cell.length_a   1.000
_cell.length_b   1.000
_cell.length_c   1.000
_cell.angle_alpha   90.00
_cell.angle_beta   90.00
_cell.angle_gamma   90.00
#
_symmetry.space_group_name_H-M   'P 1'
#
loop_
_entity.id
_entity.type
_entity.pdbx_description
1 polymer ?
#
loop_
_entity_poly.entity_id
_entity_poly.type
_entity_poly.pdbx_seq_one_letter_code
_entity_poly.pdbx_strand_id
1 'polypeptide(L)'
;MPGRTPGHRTPLWQQRLRASQLLEIAQGYPDFPVILETLRECLQDVYDLPALERLMRRLNGGEIQISDVTTTTPSPFATSLLFGYVAEFMYQSDAPLAERRASVLSLDSELLRNLLGQVDPGELLDPQVIRQVEEELQRLAPGRRAKGEEGLFDLLRELGPMTVEDLAQRHTGSSEEVASYLENLLAVKRIFPAMISGQERLACMDDAARLRDALGVRLPESLPEIYLHRVSYPLRDLFLRYLRAHALVTAEQLAHEFSLGIAIVEEQLQQLREQGLVMNLQQDIWVSDEVFRRLRLRSLQAAREATRPVAATTYARLLLERQGVLPATDGSPALFASTSPGVYEGVDGVMRVIEQLAGVGLPASLWESQILPARVRDYSPEMLDELLATGAVIWSGQKKAG
;
A
#
# COMPACT_ATOMS: atom_id res chain seq x y z
N MET A 1 15.39 -36.78 -4.11
CA MET A 1 14.48 -37.03 -2.97
C MET A 1 13.28 -37.84 -3.45
N PRO A 2 12.96 -38.99 -2.85
CA PRO A 2 11.84 -39.82 -3.30
C PRO A 2 10.49 -39.10 -3.08
N GLY A 3 9.69 -39.01 -4.14
CA GLY A 3 8.31 -38.48 -4.11
C GLY A 3 7.33 -39.46 -3.47
N ARG A 4 6.13 -38.98 -3.07
CA ARG A 4 5.05 -39.84 -2.50
C ARG A 4 4.40 -40.75 -3.55
N THR A 5 4.59 -40.46 -4.84
CA THR A 5 4.10 -41.24 -5.98
C THR A 5 5.27 -41.70 -6.84
N PRO A 6 5.55 -43.00 -6.94
CA PRO A 6 6.58 -43.53 -7.84
C PRO A 6 6.26 -43.17 -9.29
N GLY A 7 7.22 -42.61 -10.04
CA GLY A 7 7.10 -42.35 -11.48
C GLY A 7 6.73 -40.92 -11.90
N HIS A 8 6.37 -40.02 -10.97
CA HIS A 8 6.11 -38.61 -11.28
C HIS A 8 7.14 -37.69 -10.64
N ARG A 9 7.57 -36.65 -11.38
CA ARG A 9 8.44 -35.60 -10.82
C ARG A 9 7.66 -34.79 -9.78
N THR A 10 8.21 -34.68 -8.58
CA THR A 10 7.62 -33.91 -7.49
C THR A 10 7.51 -32.42 -7.91
N PRO A 11 6.40 -31.73 -7.63
CA PRO A 11 6.26 -30.32 -7.96
C PRO A 11 7.33 -29.46 -7.26
N LEU A 12 7.82 -28.42 -7.95
CA LEU A 12 9.02 -27.66 -7.58
C LEU A 12 8.93 -27.03 -6.17
N TRP A 13 7.79 -26.48 -5.80
CA TRP A 13 7.57 -25.88 -4.47
C TRP A 13 7.76 -26.90 -3.33
N GLN A 14 7.29 -28.14 -3.54
CA GLN A 14 7.40 -29.21 -2.56
C GLN A 14 8.84 -29.74 -2.46
N GLN A 15 9.58 -29.71 -3.57
CA GLN A 15 11.02 -30.00 -3.57
C GLN A 15 11.79 -28.94 -2.78
N ARG A 16 11.49 -27.65 -3.00
CA ARG A 16 12.12 -26.53 -2.27
C ARG A 16 11.90 -26.62 -0.77
N LEU A 17 10.65 -26.84 -0.33
CA LEU A 17 10.32 -26.97 1.09
C LEU A 17 11.11 -28.10 1.77
N ARG A 18 11.14 -29.28 1.13
CA ARG A 18 11.88 -30.44 1.65
C ARG A 18 13.40 -30.26 1.62
N ALA A 19 13.92 -29.59 0.60
CA ALA A 19 15.34 -29.28 0.50
C ALA A 19 15.77 -28.28 1.59
N SER A 20 14.95 -27.26 1.88
CA SER A 20 15.19 -26.31 2.97
C SER A 20 15.23 -27.01 4.33
N GLN A 21 14.24 -27.85 4.62
CA GLN A 21 14.18 -28.64 5.86
C GLN A 21 15.37 -29.59 5.99
N LEU A 22 15.80 -30.22 4.89
CA LEU A 22 16.99 -31.07 4.90
C LEU A 22 18.25 -30.24 5.18
N LEU A 23 18.38 -29.07 4.57
CA LEU A 23 19.54 -28.20 4.75
C LEU A 23 19.66 -27.72 6.20
N GLU A 24 18.56 -27.33 6.86
CA GLU A 24 18.56 -26.93 8.28
C GLU A 24 19.12 -28.03 9.19
N ILE A 25 18.81 -29.30 8.90
CA ILE A 25 19.32 -30.44 9.67
C ILE A 25 20.77 -30.76 9.26
N ALA A 26 21.07 -30.74 7.97
CA ALA A 26 22.37 -31.12 7.43
C ALA A 26 23.47 -30.08 7.71
N GLN A 27 23.13 -28.81 7.91
CA GLN A 27 24.10 -27.74 8.25
C GLN A 27 24.90 -28.04 9.53
N GLY A 28 24.35 -28.84 10.45
CA GLY A 28 25.07 -29.31 11.64
C GLY A 28 26.15 -30.37 11.36
N TYR A 29 26.23 -30.88 10.13
CA TYR A 29 27.11 -31.98 9.73
C TYR A 29 27.93 -31.59 8.49
N PRO A 30 29.18 -31.10 8.65
CA PRO A 30 29.97 -30.58 7.54
C PRO A 30 30.33 -31.63 6.47
N ASP A 31 30.39 -32.91 6.84
CA ASP A 31 30.71 -34.01 5.92
C ASP A 31 29.47 -34.59 5.21
N PHE A 32 28.31 -33.93 5.31
CA PHE A 32 27.09 -34.43 4.68
C PHE A 32 27.26 -34.45 3.14
N PRO A 33 27.10 -35.60 2.46
CA PRO A 33 27.47 -35.74 1.05
C PRO A 33 26.79 -34.75 0.10
N VAL A 34 25.52 -34.39 0.36
CA VAL A 34 24.80 -33.42 -0.46
C VAL A 34 25.37 -32.00 -0.29
N ILE A 35 25.83 -31.65 0.92
CA ILE A 35 26.49 -30.35 1.16
C ILE A 35 27.84 -30.32 0.44
N LEU A 36 28.64 -31.38 0.57
CA LEU A 36 29.93 -31.48 -0.12
C LEU A 36 29.78 -31.41 -1.65
N GLU A 37 28.79 -32.10 -2.20
CA GLU A 37 28.50 -32.05 -3.63
C GLU A 37 27.99 -30.66 -4.07
N THR A 38 27.13 -30.02 -3.27
CA THR A 38 26.66 -28.65 -3.54
C THR A 38 27.82 -27.66 -3.49
N LEU A 39 28.72 -27.79 -2.51
CA LEU A 39 29.92 -26.95 -2.42
C LEU A 39 30.86 -27.18 -3.60
N ARG A 40 31.06 -28.43 -4.03
CA ARG A 40 31.84 -28.76 -5.22
C ARG A 40 31.21 -28.12 -6.47
N GLU A 41 29.91 -28.31 -6.68
CA GLU A 41 29.17 -27.73 -7.80
C GLU A 41 29.29 -26.20 -7.80
N CYS A 42 29.02 -25.54 -6.67
CA CYS A 42 29.13 -24.10 -6.55
C CYS A 42 30.57 -23.59 -6.82
N LEU A 43 31.59 -24.23 -6.24
CA LEU A 43 32.98 -23.75 -6.30
C LEU A 43 33.71 -24.15 -7.58
N GLN A 44 33.29 -25.20 -8.28
CA GLN A 44 33.98 -25.73 -9.47
C GLN A 44 33.18 -25.58 -10.76
N ASP A 45 31.85 -25.72 -10.73
CA ASP A 45 31.03 -25.72 -11.94
C ASP A 45 30.35 -24.35 -12.16
N VAL A 46 29.92 -23.70 -11.07
CA VAL A 46 29.20 -22.41 -11.14
C VAL A 46 30.16 -21.22 -11.03
N TYR A 47 31.06 -21.21 -10.06
CA TYR A 47 32.03 -20.13 -9.85
C TYR A 47 33.33 -20.37 -10.61
N ASP A 48 33.80 -19.36 -11.35
CA ASP A 48 35.13 -19.36 -11.96
C ASP A 48 36.16 -18.72 -11.01
N LEU A 49 36.55 -19.49 -9.98
CA LEU A 49 37.59 -19.08 -9.02
C LEU A 49 38.94 -18.77 -9.69
N PRO A 50 39.41 -19.53 -10.70
CA PRO A 50 40.63 -19.18 -11.42
C PRO A 50 40.56 -17.80 -12.11
N ALA A 51 39.42 -17.44 -12.71
CA ALA A 51 39.25 -16.10 -13.29
C ALA A 51 39.25 -15.01 -12.23
N LEU A 52 38.58 -15.24 -11.09
CA LEU A 52 38.60 -14.31 -9.97
C LEU A 52 40.02 -14.07 -9.45
N GLU A 53 40.81 -15.14 -9.27
CA GLU A 53 42.20 -15.03 -8.81
C GLU A 53 43.06 -14.23 -9.80
N ARG A 54 42.92 -14.50 -11.11
CA ARG A 54 43.59 -13.72 -12.16
C ARG A 54 43.20 -12.24 -12.10
N LEU A 55 41.93 -11.93 -11.90
CA LEU A 55 41.45 -10.55 -11.81
C LEU A 55 42.04 -9.83 -10.58
N MET A 56 42.03 -10.48 -9.41
CA MET A 56 42.59 -9.91 -8.19
C MET A 56 44.10 -9.67 -8.30
N ARG A 57 44.85 -10.57 -8.94
CA ARG A 57 46.28 -10.36 -9.21
C ARG A 57 46.54 -9.18 -10.13
N ARG A 58 45.75 -9.02 -11.20
CA ARG A 58 45.88 -7.88 -12.14
C ARG A 58 45.53 -6.55 -11.50
N LEU A 59 44.57 -6.56 -10.58
CA LEU A 59 44.18 -5.39 -9.78
C LEU A 59 45.28 -5.01 -8.79
N ASN A 60 45.83 -5.97 -8.04
CA ASN A 60 46.99 -5.74 -7.16
C ASN A 60 48.26 -5.35 -7.93
N GLY A 61 48.43 -5.85 -9.15
CA GLY A 61 49.54 -5.50 -10.04
C GLY A 61 49.41 -4.14 -10.70
N GLY A 62 48.29 -3.43 -10.51
CA GLY A 62 48.04 -2.11 -11.10
C GLY A 62 47.70 -2.12 -12.59
N GLU A 63 47.52 -3.30 -13.20
CA GLU A 63 47.04 -3.44 -14.59
C GLU A 63 45.55 -3.06 -14.73
N ILE A 64 44.78 -3.24 -13.65
CA ILE A 64 43.38 -2.82 -13.55
C ILE A 64 43.30 -1.72 -12.50
N GLN A 65 42.72 -0.58 -12.88
CA GLN A 65 42.50 0.55 -11.99
C GLN A 65 41.04 0.60 -11.54
N ILE A 66 40.80 0.94 -10.27
CA ILE A 66 39.47 1.24 -9.74
C ILE A 66 39.33 2.76 -9.66
N SER A 67 38.19 3.28 -10.11
CA SER A 67 37.82 4.68 -9.94
C SER A 67 36.48 4.78 -9.21
N ASP A 68 36.47 5.48 -8.09
CA ASP A 68 35.25 5.75 -7.34
C ASP A 68 34.57 7.01 -7.88
N VAL A 69 33.30 6.88 -8.29
CA VAL A 69 32.49 7.99 -8.80
C VAL A 69 31.15 7.99 -8.08
N THR A 70 30.84 9.08 -7.40
CA THR A 70 29.53 9.29 -6.77
C THR A 70 28.65 10.08 -7.72
N THR A 71 27.54 9.50 -8.15
CA THR A 71 26.54 10.18 -8.98
C THR A 71 25.27 10.46 -8.19
N THR A 72 24.56 11.53 -8.57
CA THR A 72 23.25 11.86 -8.00
C THR A 72 22.12 11.00 -8.58
N THR A 73 22.32 10.45 -9.79
CA THR A 73 21.42 9.49 -10.44
C THR A 73 22.21 8.27 -10.93
N PRO A 74 21.61 7.07 -11.03
CA PRO A 74 22.30 5.88 -11.52
C PRO A 74 22.81 6.06 -12.96
N SER A 75 24.04 5.62 -13.24
CA SER A 75 24.59 5.62 -14.60
C SER A 75 23.89 4.57 -15.49
N PRO A 76 23.93 4.69 -16.84
CA PRO A 76 23.32 3.70 -17.73
C PRO A 76 23.76 2.26 -17.47
N PHE A 77 25.03 2.04 -17.09
CA PHE A 77 25.54 0.73 -16.69
C PHE A 77 24.94 0.26 -15.37
N ALA A 78 24.87 1.12 -14.34
CA ALA A 78 24.29 0.78 -13.05
C ALA A 78 22.78 0.52 -13.13
N THR A 79 22.06 1.30 -13.93
CA THR A 79 20.62 1.13 -14.19
C THR A 79 20.30 -0.28 -14.66
N SER A 80 21.07 -0.83 -15.62
CA SER A 80 20.85 -2.19 -16.12
C SER A 80 21.02 -3.28 -15.05
N LEU A 81 21.97 -3.09 -14.12
CA LEU A 81 22.21 -4.01 -13.01
C LEU A 81 21.11 -3.93 -11.94
N LEU A 82 20.61 -2.72 -11.68
CA LEU A 82 19.48 -2.51 -10.76
C LEU A 82 18.20 -3.21 -11.27
N PHE A 83 17.92 -3.15 -12.57
CA PHE A 83 16.79 -3.87 -13.17
C PHE A 83 16.90 -5.40 -13.01
N GLY A 84 18.11 -5.96 -13.19
CA GLY A 84 18.35 -7.39 -13.01
C GLY A 84 18.14 -7.86 -11.57
N TYR A 85 18.71 -7.12 -10.61
CA TYR A 85 18.57 -7.40 -9.17
C TYR A 85 17.10 -7.32 -8.70
N VAL A 86 16.34 -6.35 -9.20
CA VAL A 86 14.92 -6.16 -8.84
C VAL A 86 14.05 -7.28 -9.43
N ALA A 87 14.28 -7.67 -10.68
CA ALA A 87 13.55 -8.79 -11.30
C ALA A 87 13.80 -10.10 -10.55
N GLU A 88 15.04 -10.32 -10.10
CA GLU A 88 15.40 -11.50 -9.33
C GLU A 88 14.70 -11.53 -7.95
N PHE A 89 14.64 -10.40 -7.23
CA PHE A 89 13.95 -10.31 -5.94
C PHE A 89 12.41 -10.36 -6.01
N MET A 90 11.80 -9.79 -7.06
CA MET A 90 10.33 -9.76 -7.20
C MET A 90 9.73 -11.16 -7.40
N TYR A 91 10.48 -12.09 -8.02
CA TYR A 91 10.01 -13.44 -8.32
C TYR A 91 10.62 -14.53 -7.44
N GLN A 92 11.58 -14.20 -6.56
CA GLN A 92 12.27 -15.20 -5.73
C GLN A 92 11.57 -15.54 -4.40
N SER A 93 10.66 -14.72 -3.87
CA SER A 93 10.21 -14.88 -2.47
C SER A 93 8.70 -14.99 -2.26
N ASP A 94 8.28 -15.96 -1.43
CA ASP A 94 7.02 -15.99 -0.69
C ASP A 94 7.04 -14.94 0.46
N ALA A 95 7.63 -13.77 0.23
CA ALA A 95 7.71 -12.72 1.24
C ALA A 95 6.31 -12.11 1.47
N PRO A 96 5.94 -11.78 2.72
CA PRO A 96 4.72 -11.05 3.02
C PRO A 96 4.59 -9.80 2.13
N LEU A 97 3.37 -9.49 1.68
CA LEU A 97 3.11 -8.36 0.76
C LEU A 97 3.71 -7.04 1.26
N ALA A 98 3.74 -6.82 2.58
CA ALA A 98 4.33 -5.62 3.18
C ALA A 98 5.86 -5.52 3.00
N GLU A 99 6.59 -6.64 3.08
CA GLU A 99 8.04 -6.67 2.83
C GLU A 99 8.33 -6.43 1.34
N ARG A 100 7.52 -7.04 0.46
CA ARG A 100 7.61 -6.79 -0.99
C ARG A 100 7.38 -5.32 -1.33
N ARG A 101 6.32 -4.71 -0.79
CA ARG A 101 6.03 -3.28 -0.93
C ARG A 101 7.18 -2.41 -0.44
N ALA A 102 7.72 -2.69 0.75
CA ALA A 102 8.82 -1.90 1.31
C ALA A 102 10.08 -1.95 0.42
N SER A 103 10.40 -3.12 -0.14
CA SER A 103 11.52 -3.29 -1.07
C SER A 103 11.31 -2.52 -2.37
N VAL A 104 10.12 -2.61 -2.99
CA VAL A 104 9.85 -1.88 -4.25
C VAL A 104 9.80 -0.36 -4.02
N LEU A 105 9.14 0.10 -2.96
CA LEU A 105 9.08 1.53 -2.61
C LEU A 105 10.43 2.12 -2.16
N SER A 106 11.43 1.29 -1.87
CA SER A 106 12.78 1.76 -1.56
C SER A 106 13.57 2.18 -2.81
N LEU A 107 13.15 1.76 -4.02
CA LEU A 107 13.83 2.04 -5.29
C LEU A 107 13.75 3.51 -5.73
N ASP A 108 14.66 3.94 -6.59
CA ASP A 108 14.69 5.33 -7.10
C ASP A 108 13.41 5.69 -7.88
N SER A 109 12.97 6.95 -7.83
CA SER A 109 11.74 7.43 -8.48
C SER A 109 11.82 7.34 -10.01
N GLU A 110 13.02 7.50 -10.60
CA GLU A 110 13.22 7.31 -12.05
C GLU A 110 13.00 5.85 -12.48
N LEU A 111 13.49 4.90 -11.69
CA LEU A 111 13.34 3.48 -11.95
C LEU A 111 11.90 3.03 -11.72
N LEU A 112 11.26 3.55 -10.67
CA LEU A 112 9.85 3.34 -10.42
C LEU A 112 8.98 3.88 -11.56
N ARG A 113 9.28 5.06 -12.14
CA ARG A 113 8.58 5.56 -13.34
C ARG A 113 8.60 4.57 -14.50
N ASN A 114 9.74 3.90 -14.71
CA ASN A 114 9.89 2.90 -15.76
C ASN A 114 9.22 1.56 -15.39
N LEU A 115 9.20 1.19 -14.10
CA LEU A 115 8.61 -0.05 -13.58
C LEU A 115 7.09 0.01 -13.41
N LEU A 116 6.54 1.18 -13.07
CA LEU A 116 5.11 1.39 -12.85
C LEU A 116 4.31 1.09 -14.11
N GLY A 117 4.91 1.18 -15.30
CA GLY A 117 4.27 0.69 -16.53
C GLY A 117 3.94 -0.81 -16.52
N GLN A 118 4.45 -1.60 -15.58
CA GLN A 118 4.23 -3.05 -15.45
C GLN A 118 3.60 -3.51 -14.13
N VAL A 119 3.46 -2.65 -13.12
CA VAL A 119 2.99 -3.05 -11.77
C VAL A 119 1.76 -2.23 -11.36
N ASP A 120 0.73 -2.91 -10.88
CA ASP A 120 -0.52 -2.29 -10.42
C ASP A 120 -0.24 -1.37 -9.21
N PRO A 121 -0.62 -0.08 -9.27
CA PRO A 121 -0.41 0.87 -8.18
C PRO A 121 -1.10 0.46 -6.88
N GLY A 122 -2.20 -0.32 -6.96
CA GLY A 122 -2.88 -0.87 -5.78
C GLY A 122 -2.05 -1.91 -5.01
N GLU A 123 -1.08 -2.54 -5.67
CA GLU A 123 -0.15 -3.45 -4.99
C GLU A 123 0.98 -2.69 -4.28
N LEU A 124 1.33 -1.49 -4.75
CA LEU A 124 2.47 -0.71 -4.26
C LEU A 124 2.10 0.31 -3.19
N LEU A 125 1.00 1.04 -3.39
CA LEU A 125 0.55 2.11 -2.50
C LEU A 125 -0.47 1.57 -1.50
N ASP A 126 -0.35 2.00 -0.24
CA ASP A 126 -1.30 1.58 0.78
C ASP A 126 -2.64 2.33 0.60
N PRO A 127 -3.79 1.63 0.48
CA PRO A 127 -5.10 2.28 0.29
C PRO A 127 -5.50 3.24 1.41
N GLN A 128 -5.12 2.94 2.66
CA GLN A 128 -5.39 3.84 3.79
C GLN A 128 -4.53 5.10 3.70
N VAL A 129 -3.27 4.97 3.26
CA VAL A 129 -2.39 6.12 3.04
C VAL A 129 -2.92 7.00 1.91
N ILE A 130 -3.39 6.42 0.79
CA ILE A 130 -4.00 7.17 -0.30
C ILE A 130 -5.18 8.01 0.22
N ARG A 131 -6.11 7.38 0.94
CA ARG A 131 -7.28 8.07 1.50
C ARG A 131 -6.90 9.19 2.47
N GLN A 132 -5.96 8.94 3.38
CA GLN A 132 -5.49 9.96 4.33
C GLN A 132 -4.83 11.14 3.62
N VAL A 133 -4.01 10.87 2.60
CA VAL A 133 -3.38 11.94 1.80
C VAL A 133 -4.43 12.72 1.01
N GLU A 134 -5.42 12.06 0.41
CA GLU A 134 -6.56 12.73 -0.25
C GLU A 134 -7.30 13.68 0.72
N GLU A 135 -7.69 13.19 1.90
CA GLU A 135 -8.39 13.98 2.92
C GLU A 135 -7.56 15.18 3.41
N GLU A 136 -6.23 15.04 3.49
CA GLU A 136 -5.31 16.12 3.85
C GLU A 136 -5.14 17.15 2.72
N LEU A 137 -5.00 16.70 1.48
CA LEU A 137 -4.86 17.56 0.30
C LEU A 137 -6.16 18.34 0.06
N GLN A 138 -7.31 17.69 0.21
CA GLN A 138 -8.64 18.30 0.10
C GLN A 138 -9.02 19.17 1.30
N ARG A 139 -8.14 19.33 2.30
CA ARG A 139 -8.38 20.11 3.53
C ARG A 139 -9.61 19.64 4.33
N LEU A 140 -9.99 18.36 4.20
CA LEU A 140 -11.11 17.75 4.92
C LEU A 140 -10.69 17.16 6.27
N ALA A 141 -9.43 16.76 6.40
CA ALA A 141 -8.87 16.21 7.64
C ALA A 141 -9.03 17.19 8.82
N PRO A 142 -9.38 16.71 10.03
CA PRO A 142 -9.77 17.57 11.15
C PRO A 142 -8.70 18.59 11.58
N GLY A 143 -7.41 18.28 11.36
CA GLY A 143 -6.29 19.19 11.62
C GLY A 143 -5.92 20.14 10.47
N ARG A 144 -6.57 20.01 9.30
CA ARG A 144 -6.22 20.75 8.06
C ARG A 144 -7.31 21.72 7.60
N ARG A 145 -8.52 21.64 8.15
CA ARG A 145 -9.64 22.53 7.82
C ARG A 145 -9.28 24.00 8.01
N ALA A 146 -9.80 24.84 7.12
CA ALA A 146 -9.61 26.29 7.16
C ALA A 146 -10.30 26.92 8.38
N LYS A 147 -9.78 28.08 8.80
CA LYS A 147 -10.29 28.85 9.92
C LYS A 147 -10.38 30.33 9.57
N GLY A 148 -11.50 30.94 9.91
CA GLY A 148 -11.76 32.36 9.66
C GLY A 148 -11.89 32.68 8.16
N GLU A 149 -12.09 33.97 7.88
CA GLU A 149 -12.31 34.48 6.52
C GLU A 149 -11.09 34.25 5.60
N GLU A 150 -9.87 34.55 6.08
CA GLU A 150 -8.64 34.34 5.29
C GLU A 150 -8.42 32.88 4.92
N GLY A 151 -8.82 31.95 5.80
CA GLY A 151 -8.73 30.53 5.52
C GLY A 151 -9.58 30.11 4.32
N LEU A 152 -10.77 30.69 4.15
CA LEU A 152 -11.64 30.42 2.98
C LEU A 152 -11.03 30.95 1.69
N PHE A 153 -10.43 32.15 1.74
CA PHE A 153 -9.72 32.71 0.59
C PHE A 153 -8.51 31.84 0.20
N ASP A 154 -7.73 31.36 1.19
CA ASP A 154 -6.61 30.45 0.92
C ASP A 154 -7.07 29.11 0.33
N LEU A 155 -8.24 28.56 0.72
CA LEU A 155 -8.79 27.36 0.09
C LEU A 155 -9.03 27.57 -1.41
N LEU A 156 -9.65 28.70 -1.80
CA LEU A 156 -9.90 29.03 -3.20
C LEU A 156 -8.62 29.27 -3.98
N ARG A 157 -7.59 29.82 -3.34
CA ARG A 157 -6.28 30.05 -3.95
C ARG A 157 -5.52 28.74 -4.17
N GLU A 158 -5.52 27.85 -3.18
CA GLU A 158 -4.76 26.59 -3.19
C GLU A 158 -5.45 25.47 -3.99
N LEU A 159 -6.74 25.24 -3.77
CA LEU A 159 -7.48 24.14 -4.40
C LEU A 159 -8.16 24.56 -5.71
N GLY A 160 -8.48 25.85 -5.84
CA GLY A 160 -9.18 26.41 -6.99
C GLY A 160 -10.68 26.62 -6.77
N PRO A 161 -11.43 26.89 -7.86
CA PRO A 161 -12.85 27.21 -7.77
C PRO A 161 -13.69 26.06 -7.22
N MET A 162 -14.61 26.35 -6.30
CA MET A 162 -15.47 25.33 -5.69
C MET A 162 -16.82 25.89 -5.25
N THR A 163 -17.74 25.01 -4.89
CA THR A 163 -19.09 25.41 -4.44
C THR A 163 -19.09 25.95 -3.00
N VAL A 164 -20.18 26.61 -2.60
CA VAL A 164 -20.36 27.06 -1.20
C VAL A 164 -20.43 25.87 -0.25
N GLU A 165 -21.06 24.77 -0.67
CA GLU A 165 -21.16 23.52 0.10
C GLU A 165 -19.78 22.91 0.34
N ASP A 166 -18.94 22.90 -0.69
CA ASP A 166 -17.55 22.44 -0.62
C ASP A 166 -16.71 23.24 0.37
N LEU A 167 -16.86 24.56 0.38
CA LEU A 167 -16.15 25.45 1.32
C LEU A 167 -16.60 25.21 2.75
N ALA A 168 -17.90 25.02 2.97
CA ALA A 168 -18.45 24.74 4.30
C ALA A 168 -17.92 23.42 4.88
N GLN A 169 -17.78 22.37 4.06
CA GLN A 169 -17.22 21.08 4.51
C GLN A 169 -15.73 21.17 4.91
N ARG A 170 -14.99 22.12 4.31
CA ARG A 170 -13.54 22.31 4.50
C ARG A 170 -13.20 23.39 5.54
N HIS A 171 -14.20 23.98 6.19
CA HIS A 171 -14.05 25.02 7.21
C HIS A 171 -14.48 24.53 8.60
N THR A 172 -13.95 25.14 9.68
CA THR A 172 -14.30 24.75 11.06
C THR A 172 -15.50 25.49 11.65
N GLY A 173 -15.84 26.65 11.11
CA GLY A 173 -16.97 27.49 11.55
C GLY A 173 -18.34 26.97 11.12
N SER A 174 -19.40 27.60 11.62
CA SER A 174 -20.78 27.24 11.25
C SER A 174 -21.11 27.62 9.80
N SER A 175 -22.14 27.03 9.21
CA SER A 175 -22.58 27.37 7.84
C SER A 175 -22.97 28.85 7.70
N GLU A 176 -23.53 29.45 8.75
CA GLU A 176 -23.91 30.87 8.79
C GLU A 176 -22.68 31.79 8.80
N GLU A 177 -21.66 31.44 9.58
CA GLU A 177 -20.38 32.16 9.61
C GLU A 177 -19.68 32.11 8.25
N VAL A 178 -19.63 30.92 7.63
CA VAL A 178 -19.03 30.75 6.30
C VAL A 178 -19.77 31.60 5.27
N ALA A 179 -21.11 31.60 5.27
CA ALA A 179 -21.89 32.44 4.37
C ALA A 179 -21.55 33.94 4.55
N SER A 180 -21.48 34.41 5.80
CA SER A 180 -21.13 35.80 6.10
C SER A 180 -19.71 36.16 5.62
N TYR A 181 -18.73 35.28 5.79
CA TYR A 181 -17.37 35.49 5.28
C TYR A 181 -17.33 35.54 3.75
N LEU A 182 -18.09 34.68 3.06
CA LEU A 182 -18.15 34.69 1.60
C LEU A 182 -18.83 35.96 1.06
N GLU A 183 -19.87 36.44 1.72
CA GLU A 183 -20.50 37.73 1.40
C GLU A 183 -19.51 38.89 1.54
N ASN A 184 -18.70 38.90 2.61
CA ASN A 184 -17.66 39.91 2.80
C ASN A 184 -16.58 39.85 1.69
N LEU A 185 -16.08 38.65 1.38
CA LEU A 185 -15.08 38.44 0.33
C LEU A 185 -15.61 38.86 -1.06
N LEU A 186 -16.90 38.66 -1.34
CA LEU A 186 -17.56 39.14 -2.56
C LEU A 186 -17.70 40.66 -2.56
N ALA A 187 -18.11 41.26 -1.44
CA ALA A 187 -18.26 42.71 -1.31
C ALA A 187 -16.93 43.46 -1.50
N VAL A 188 -15.84 42.92 -0.94
CA VAL A 188 -14.47 43.47 -1.07
C VAL A 188 -13.82 43.06 -2.41
N LYS A 189 -14.52 42.28 -3.26
CA LYS A 189 -14.06 41.83 -4.58
C LYS A 189 -12.73 41.07 -4.53
N ARG A 190 -12.59 40.16 -3.56
CA ARG A 190 -11.47 39.19 -3.50
C ARG A 190 -11.80 37.88 -4.22
N ILE A 191 -13.08 37.55 -4.29
CA ILE A 191 -13.60 36.37 -4.98
C ILE A 191 -14.73 36.77 -5.93
N PHE A 192 -15.06 35.91 -6.89
CA PHE A 192 -16.17 36.12 -7.80
C PHE A 192 -16.87 34.79 -8.17
N PRO A 193 -18.18 34.82 -8.49
CA PRO A 193 -18.88 33.65 -9.00
C PRO A 193 -18.48 33.39 -10.46
N ALA A 194 -18.17 32.14 -10.77
CA ALA A 194 -17.79 31.64 -12.07
C ALA A 194 -18.65 30.44 -12.44
N MET A 195 -19.17 30.41 -13.67
CA MET A 195 -19.88 29.25 -14.20
C MET A 195 -18.87 28.27 -14.79
N ILE A 196 -18.64 27.14 -14.11
CA ILE A 196 -17.68 26.11 -14.51
C ILE A 196 -18.41 24.78 -14.52
N SER A 197 -18.34 24.05 -15.63
CA SER A 197 -19.00 22.75 -15.78
C SER A 197 -20.50 22.74 -15.47
N GLY A 198 -21.20 23.82 -15.84
CA GLY A 198 -22.63 23.98 -15.61
C GLY A 198 -23.03 24.25 -14.16
N GLN A 199 -22.07 24.47 -13.27
CA GLN A 199 -22.30 24.81 -11.87
C GLN A 199 -21.68 26.18 -11.53
N GLU A 200 -22.36 26.91 -10.64
CA GLU A 200 -21.81 28.13 -10.08
C GLU A 200 -20.80 27.79 -8.99
N ARG A 201 -19.55 28.19 -9.20
CA ARG A 201 -18.44 28.02 -8.26
C ARG A 201 -17.85 29.37 -7.91
N LEU A 202 -17.39 29.54 -6.68
CA LEU A 202 -16.65 30.73 -6.27
C LEU A 202 -15.18 30.55 -6.65
N ALA A 203 -14.57 31.57 -7.22
CA ALA A 203 -13.17 31.58 -7.63
C ALA A 203 -12.44 32.78 -7.03
N CYS A 204 -11.13 32.63 -6.79
CA CYS A 204 -10.27 33.76 -6.42
C CYS A 204 -10.08 34.71 -7.61
N MET A 205 -10.03 36.01 -7.37
CA MET A 205 -9.79 37.01 -8.42
C MET A 205 -8.44 36.82 -9.14
N ASP A 206 -7.43 36.25 -8.47
CA ASP A 206 -6.14 35.88 -9.07
C ASP A 206 -6.26 34.86 -10.21
N ASP A 207 -7.36 34.11 -10.25
CA ASP A 207 -7.63 33.11 -11.28
C ASP A 207 -8.40 33.64 -12.48
N ALA A 208 -8.86 34.90 -12.45
CA ALA A 208 -9.72 35.46 -13.49
C ALA A 208 -9.15 35.28 -14.89
N ALA A 209 -7.89 35.68 -15.11
CA ALA A 209 -7.22 35.48 -16.40
C ALA A 209 -7.06 34.00 -16.77
N ARG A 210 -6.72 33.13 -15.81
CA ARG A 210 -6.55 31.69 -16.06
C ARG A 210 -7.86 31.04 -16.48
N LEU A 211 -8.95 31.33 -15.79
CA LEU A 211 -10.27 30.77 -16.06
C LEU A 211 -10.86 31.30 -17.37
N ARG A 212 -10.67 32.58 -17.68
CA ARG A 212 -11.06 33.16 -18.96
C ARG A 212 -10.29 32.52 -20.12
N ASP A 213 -8.96 32.46 -20.00
CA ASP A 213 -8.10 32.05 -21.12
C ASP A 213 -8.10 30.52 -21.32
N ALA A 214 -8.27 29.71 -20.27
CA ALA A 214 -8.33 28.25 -20.38
C ALA A 214 -9.74 27.70 -20.62
N LEU A 215 -10.77 28.25 -19.96
CA LEU A 215 -12.11 27.66 -19.93
C LEU A 215 -13.17 28.57 -20.57
N GLY A 216 -12.82 29.78 -21.00
CA GLY A 216 -13.77 30.72 -21.58
C GLY A 216 -14.77 31.29 -20.57
N VAL A 217 -14.46 31.27 -19.27
CA VAL A 217 -15.34 31.80 -18.21
C VAL A 217 -15.59 33.28 -18.42
N ARG A 218 -16.88 33.68 -18.34
CA ARG A 218 -17.26 35.10 -18.38
C ARG A 218 -16.86 35.76 -17.08
N LEU A 219 -16.03 36.80 -17.20
CA LEU A 219 -15.58 37.59 -16.07
C LEU A 219 -16.57 38.72 -15.75
N PRO A 220 -16.74 39.06 -14.46
CA PRO A 220 -17.46 40.26 -14.05
C PRO A 220 -16.93 41.54 -14.70
N GLU A 221 -17.80 42.48 -15.05
CA GLU A 221 -17.40 43.75 -15.69
C GLU A 221 -16.59 44.68 -14.76
N SER A 222 -16.62 44.44 -13.46
CA SER A 222 -16.03 45.33 -12.44
C SER A 222 -14.63 44.92 -11.96
N LEU A 223 -13.93 44.06 -12.71
CA LEU A 223 -12.60 43.55 -12.39
C LEU A 223 -11.50 44.59 -12.65
N PRO A 224 -10.58 44.83 -11.70
CA PRO A 224 -9.38 45.62 -11.93
C PRO A 224 -8.50 45.07 -13.07
N GLU A 225 -7.87 45.96 -13.85
CA GLU A 225 -7.05 45.58 -15.02
C GLU A 225 -5.92 44.60 -14.71
N ILE A 226 -5.37 44.63 -13.49
CA ILE A 226 -4.28 43.75 -13.06
C ILE A 226 -4.65 42.25 -13.17
N TYR A 227 -5.93 41.91 -12.99
CA TYR A 227 -6.42 40.53 -13.06
C TYR A 227 -6.80 40.10 -14.49
N LEU A 228 -6.69 41.00 -15.47
CA LEU A 228 -7.02 40.73 -16.86
C LEU A 228 -5.80 40.38 -17.72
N HIS A 229 -4.58 40.57 -17.17
CA HIS A 229 -3.33 40.25 -17.86
C HIS A 229 -3.26 38.77 -18.24
N ARG A 230 -2.89 38.49 -19.49
CA ARG A 230 -2.78 37.13 -20.00
C ARG A 230 -1.72 36.32 -19.25
N VAL A 231 -2.05 35.07 -18.98
CA VAL A 231 -1.14 34.08 -18.40
C VAL A 231 -0.60 33.19 -19.52
N SER A 232 0.69 32.82 -19.46
CA SER A 232 1.35 32.07 -20.53
C SER A 232 0.78 30.66 -20.73
N TYR A 233 0.48 29.95 -19.65
CA TYR A 233 0.03 28.55 -19.69
C TYR A 233 -1.16 28.32 -18.75
N PRO A 234 -2.33 28.92 -19.03
CA PRO A 234 -3.44 28.96 -18.08
C PRO A 234 -3.99 27.56 -17.79
N LEU A 235 -4.13 26.70 -18.81
CA LEU A 235 -4.64 25.35 -18.65
C LEU A 235 -3.67 24.46 -17.85
N ARG A 236 -2.37 24.57 -18.15
CA ARG A 236 -1.29 23.89 -17.42
C ARG A 236 -1.31 24.22 -15.93
N ASP A 237 -1.44 25.51 -15.60
CA ASP A 237 -1.47 25.97 -14.21
C ASP A 237 -2.70 25.40 -13.45
N LEU A 238 -3.88 25.38 -14.10
CA LEU A 238 -5.09 24.81 -13.52
C LEU A 238 -4.93 23.30 -13.26
N PHE A 239 -4.38 22.56 -14.22
CA PHE A 239 -4.16 21.12 -14.10
C PHE A 239 -3.15 20.80 -13.01
N LEU A 240 -2.02 21.50 -12.96
CA LEU A 240 -1.00 21.31 -11.93
C LEU A 240 -1.51 21.67 -10.53
N ARG A 241 -2.41 22.66 -10.42
CA ARG A 241 -3.09 22.93 -9.15
C ARG A 241 -4.00 21.76 -8.77
N TYR A 242 -4.86 21.32 -9.67
CA TYR A 242 -5.77 20.20 -9.42
C TYR A 242 -5.00 18.91 -9.03
N LEU A 243 -3.97 18.54 -9.79
CA LEU A 243 -3.14 17.36 -9.52
C LEU A 243 -2.29 17.43 -8.24
N ARG A 244 -2.11 18.63 -7.68
CA ARG A 244 -1.51 18.80 -6.34
C ARG A 244 -2.54 18.72 -5.22
N ALA A 245 -3.80 18.95 -5.52
CA ALA A 245 -4.92 18.86 -4.59
C ALA A 245 -5.51 17.44 -4.47
N HIS A 246 -5.14 16.52 -5.38
CA HIS A 246 -5.67 15.15 -5.41
C HIS A 246 -4.55 14.12 -5.38
N ALA A 247 -4.82 12.98 -4.72
CA ALA A 247 -3.91 11.87 -4.55
C ALA A 247 -3.75 11.05 -5.84
N LEU A 248 -4.86 10.68 -6.47
CA LEU A 248 -4.92 9.91 -7.72
C LEU A 248 -6.06 10.45 -8.57
N VAL A 249 -5.80 10.70 -9.85
CA VAL A 249 -6.74 11.37 -10.76
C VAL A 249 -6.82 10.64 -12.09
N THR A 250 -8.01 10.51 -12.69
CA THR A 250 -8.16 10.00 -14.06
C THR A 250 -8.30 11.14 -15.07
N ALA A 251 -8.02 10.88 -16.37
CA ALA A 251 -8.25 11.89 -17.39
C ALA A 251 -9.74 12.25 -17.50
N GLU A 252 -10.63 11.27 -17.28
CA GLU A 252 -12.08 11.48 -17.23
C GLU A 252 -12.51 12.45 -16.12
N GLN A 253 -11.92 12.34 -14.92
CA GLN A 253 -12.21 13.24 -13.80
C GLN A 253 -11.81 14.68 -14.13
N LEU A 254 -10.62 14.88 -14.70
CA LEU A 254 -10.17 16.20 -15.16
C LEU A 254 -11.05 16.77 -16.28
N ALA A 255 -11.42 15.93 -17.25
CA ALA A 255 -12.30 16.31 -18.35
C ALA A 255 -13.66 16.78 -17.84
N HIS A 256 -14.25 16.05 -16.88
CA HIS A 256 -15.50 16.42 -16.25
C HIS A 256 -15.37 17.70 -15.41
N GLU A 257 -14.31 17.79 -14.60
CA GLU A 257 -14.12 18.93 -13.69
C GLU A 257 -13.99 20.26 -14.43
N PHE A 258 -13.27 20.26 -15.55
CA PHE A 258 -13.01 21.45 -16.36
C PHE A 258 -13.91 21.57 -17.60
N SER A 259 -14.81 20.61 -17.86
CA SER A 259 -15.64 20.52 -19.08
C SER A 259 -14.84 20.61 -20.38
N LEU A 260 -13.75 19.85 -20.43
CA LEU A 260 -12.87 19.77 -21.59
C LEU A 260 -13.06 18.44 -22.31
N GLY A 261 -12.79 18.42 -23.62
CA GLY A 261 -12.74 17.17 -24.36
C GLY A 261 -11.59 16.30 -23.85
N ILE A 262 -11.84 14.99 -23.67
CA ILE A 262 -10.85 14.07 -23.08
C ILE A 262 -9.52 14.06 -23.84
N ALA A 263 -9.54 14.20 -25.17
CA ALA A 263 -8.33 14.28 -25.99
C ALA A 263 -7.42 15.47 -25.63
N ILE A 264 -8.00 16.63 -25.28
CA ILE A 264 -7.22 17.80 -24.83
C ILE A 264 -6.57 17.51 -23.48
N VAL A 265 -7.31 16.85 -22.59
CA VAL A 265 -6.81 16.48 -21.27
C VAL A 265 -5.64 15.50 -21.38
N GLU A 266 -5.80 14.44 -22.17
CA GLU A 266 -4.76 13.44 -22.42
C GLU A 266 -3.50 14.07 -23.03
N GLU A 267 -3.64 14.94 -24.03
CA GLU A 267 -2.51 15.64 -24.65
C GLU A 267 -1.76 16.51 -23.62
N GLN A 268 -2.49 17.26 -22.80
CA GLN A 268 -1.88 18.10 -21.76
C GLN A 268 -1.20 17.27 -20.66
N LEU A 269 -1.81 16.16 -20.23
CA LEU A 269 -1.21 15.25 -19.27
C LEU A 269 0.06 14.60 -19.81
N GLN A 270 0.08 14.26 -21.10
CA GLN A 270 1.26 13.74 -21.77
C GLN A 270 2.39 14.78 -21.84
N GLN A 271 2.10 16.04 -22.16
CA GLN A 271 3.08 17.12 -22.12
C GLN A 271 3.64 17.35 -20.70
N LEU A 272 2.78 17.30 -19.68
CA LEU A 272 3.20 17.40 -18.27
C LEU A 272 4.09 16.23 -17.84
N ARG A 273 3.83 15.04 -18.38
CA ARG A 273 4.63 13.83 -18.14
C ARG A 273 6.03 13.95 -18.76
N GLU A 274 6.13 14.46 -19.98
CA GLU A 274 7.40 14.72 -20.65
C GLU A 274 8.25 15.76 -19.89
N GLN A 275 7.60 16.70 -19.21
CA GLN A 275 8.24 17.67 -18.30
C GLN A 275 8.60 17.09 -16.93
N GLY A 276 8.22 15.84 -16.62
CA GLY A 276 8.49 15.18 -15.34
C GLY A 276 7.66 15.72 -14.17
N LEU A 277 6.56 16.43 -14.43
CA LEU A 277 5.71 17.02 -13.38
C LEU A 277 4.63 16.07 -12.88
N VAL A 278 4.21 15.14 -13.74
CA VAL A 278 3.18 14.14 -13.46
C VAL A 278 3.65 12.77 -13.92
N MET A 279 3.09 11.73 -13.33
CA MET A 279 3.36 10.34 -13.65
C MET A 279 2.04 9.62 -13.91
N ASN A 280 2.07 8.67 -14.85
CA ASN A 280 0.98 7.75 -15.10
C ASN A 280 1.32 6.41 -14.41
N LEU A 281 0.43 5.96 -13.53
CA LEU A 281 0.60 4.78 -12.69
C LEU A 281 -0.06 3.51 -13.28
N GLN A 282 -0.47 3.49 -14.55
CA GLN A 282 -1.34 2.50 -15.25
C GLN A 282 -2.84 2.82 -15.19
N GLN A 283 -3.60 2.25 -16.14
CA GLN A 283 -5.07 2.37 -16.26
C GLN A 283 -5.58 3.82 -16.28
N ASP A 284 -4.83 4.72 -16.91
CA ASP A 284 -5.17 6.15 -16.96
C ASP A 284 -5.22 6.84 -15.58
N ILE A 285 -4.48 6.30 -14.60
CA ILE A 285 -4.32 6.94 -13.28
C ILE A 285 -3.10 7.85 -13.31
N TRP A 286 -3.32 9.12 -13.01
CA TRP A 286 -2.33 10.19 -12.99
C TRP A 286 -2.11 10.72 -11.59
N VAL A 287 -0.86 11.09 -11.30
CA VAL A 287 -0.44 11.68 -10.03
C VAL A 287 0.65 12.72 -10.26
N SER A 288 0.70 13.78 -9.46
CA SER A 288 1.84 14.72 -9.49
C SER A 288 3.09 14.11 -8.83
N ASP A 289 4.30 14.49 -9.27
CA ASP A 289 5.55 13.98 -8.70
C ASP A 289 5.64 14.24 -7.18
N GLU A 290 5.21 15.41 -6.75
CA GLU A 290 5.22 15.82 -5.35
C GLU A 290 4.30 14.94 -4.49
N VAL A 291 3.06 14.71 -4.96
CA VAL A 291 2.08 13.90 -4.24
C VAL A 291 2.50 12.43 -4.24
N PHE A 292 3.02 11.92 -5.35
CA PHE A 292 3.54 10.55 -5.41
C PHE A 292 4.69 10.33 -4.42
N ARG A 293 5.63 11.28 -4.31
CA ARG A 293 6.73 11.20 -3.34
C ARG A 293 6.21 11.10 -1.91
N ARG A 294 5.17 11.88 -1.57
CA ARG A 294 4.50 11.81 -0.26
C ARG A 294 3.80 10.47 -0.04
N LEU A 295 3.03 9.99 -1.02
CA LEU A 295 2.35 8.68 -0.98
C LEU A 295 3.34 7.55 -0.79
N ARG A 296 4.44 7.57 -1.55
CA ARG A 296 5.53 6.59 -1.47
C ARG A 296 6.18 6.56 -0.09
N LEU A 297 6.59 7.72 0.44
CA LEU A 297 7.24 7.79 1.75
C LEU A 297 6.34 7.27 2.87
N ARG A 298 5.06 7.66 2.86
CA ARG A 298 4.10 7.20 3.88
C ARG A 298 3.71 5.74 3.71
N SER A 299 3.56 5.25 2.49
CA SER A 299 3.30 3.83 2.23
C SER A 299 4.50 2.96 2.63
N LEU A 300 5.72 3.44 2.41
CA LEU A 300 6.93 2.77 2.88
C LEU A 300 6.99 2.74 4.41
N GLN A 301 6.63 3.84 5.08
CA GLN A 301 6.55 3.88 6.53
C GLN A 301 5.50 2.91 7.06
N ALA A 302 4.29 2.91 6.49
CA ALA A 302 3.22 1.98 6.86
C ALA A 302 3.64 0.52 6.65
N ALA A 303 4.33 0.21 5.54
CA ALA A 303 4.86 -1.13 5.28
C ALA A 303 5.94 -1.54 6.29
N ARG A 304 6.83 -0.62 6.70
CA ARG A 304 7.83 -0.84 7.75
C ARG A 304 7.20 -1.03 9.13
N GLU A 305 6.14 -0.29 9.43
CA GLU A 305 5.39 -0.44 10.67
C GLU A 305 4.66 -1.79 10.71
N ALA A 306 4.06 -2.21 9.59
CA ALA A 306 3.39 -3.51 9.46
C ALA A 306 4.34 -4.71 9.57
N THR A 307 5.62 -4.53 9.23
CA THR A 307 6.67 -5.57 9.32
C THR A 307 7.45 -5.51 10.63
N ARG A 308 7.13 -4.57 11.53
CA ARG A 308 7.83 -4.44 12.80
C ARG A 308 7.58 -5.67 13.68
N PRO A 309 8.63 -6.28 14.26
CA PRO A 309 8.47 -7.39 15.19
C PRO A 309 7.59 -6.97 16.38
N VAL A 310 6.57 -7.78 16.66
CA VAL A 310 5.69 -7.60 17.82
C VAL A 310 6.24 -8.35 19.02
N ALA A 311 5.85 -7.93 20.24
CA ALA A 311 6.22 -8.65 21.45
C ALA A 311 5.69 -10.09 21.42
N ALA A 312 6.42 -11.02 22.03
CA ALA A 312 6.01 -12.43 22.11
C ALA A 312 4.61 -12.61 22.73
N THR A 313 4.23 -11.72 23.66
CA THR A 313 2.90 -11.70 24.28
C THR A 313 1.79 -11.35 23.29
N THR A 314 2.05 -10.46 22.33
CA THR A 314 1.10 -10.12 21.25
C THR A 314 0.86 -11.33 20.35
N TYR A 315 1.92 -12.06 20.00
CA TYR A 315 1.80 -13.30 19.23
C TYR A 315 1.03 -14.39 20.00
N ALA A 316 1.36 -14.60 21.27
CA ALA A 316 0.65 -15.57 22.11
C ALA A 316 -0.85 -15.25 22.21
N ARG A 317 -1.22 -13.97 22.39
CA ARG A 317 -2.62 -13.53 22.40
C ARG A 317 -3.29 -13.79 21.05
N LEU A 318 -2.68 -13.38 19.94
CA LEU A 318 -3.21 -13.61 18.60
C LEU A 318 -3.47 -15.11 18.35
N LEU A 319 -2.55 -15.97 18.79
CA LEU A 319 -2.69 -17.41 18.67
C LEU A 319 -3.89 -17.92 19.50
N LEU A 320 -4.06 -17.45 20.74
CA LEU A 320 -5.19 -17.81 21.58
C LEU A 320 -6.53 -17.29 21.05
N GLU A 321 -6.56 -16.08 20.46
CA GLU A 321 -7.73 -15.53 19.77
C GLU A 321 -8.10 -16.38 18.55
N ARG A 322 -7.11 -16.69 17.70
CA ARG A 322 -7.31 -17.56 16.52
C ARG A 322 -7.73 -18.97 16.90
N GLN A 323 -7.29 -19.47 18.05
CA GLN A 323 -7.67 -20.77 18.60
C GLN A 323 -9.04 -20.77 19.29
N GLY A 324 -9.76 -19.64 19.30
CA GLY A 324 -11.10 -19.54 19.91
C GLY A 324 -11.11 -19.65 21.44
N VAL A 325 -9.95 -19.47 22.08
CA VAL A 325 -9.79 -19.52 23.55
C VAL A 325 -10.00 -18.14 24.17
N LEU A 326 -9.59 -17.09 23.47
CA LEU A 326 -9.83 -15.69 23.85
C LEU A 326 -10.75 -15.03 22.82
N PRO A 327 -11.66 -14.14 23.23
CA PRO A 327 -12.41 -13.31 22.30
C PRO A 327 -11.46 -12.41 21.52
N ALA A 328 -11.71 -12.26 20.22
CA ALA A 328 -10.97 -11.33 19.39
C ALA A 328 -11.14 -9.91 19.94
N THR A 329 -10.03 -9.27 20.30
CA THR A 329 -10.03 -7.87 20.72
C THR A 329 -9.55 -6.98 19.57
N ASP A 330 -10.12 -5.77 19.44
CA ASP A 330 -9.74 -4.79 18.41
C ASP A 330 -8.35 -4.15 18.67
N GLY A 331 -7.39 -4.91 19.19
CA GLY A 331 -6.03 -4.46 19.48
C GLY A 331 -5.83 -3.77 20.82
N SER A 332 -6.91 -3.42 21.54
CA SER A 332 -6.82 -2.82 22.88
C SER A 332 -6.18 -3.77 23.89
N PRO A 333 -5.30 -3.29 24.79
CA PRO A 333 -4.82 -4.11 25.91
C PRO A 333 -5.99 -4.35 26.84
N ALA A 334 -6.54 -5.57 26.83
CA ALA A 334 -7.51 -6.00 27.83
C ALA A 334 -6.80 -6.03 29.19
N LEU A 335 -6.96 -4.95 29.96
CA LEU A 335 -6.39 -4.79 31.30
C LEU A 335 -7.09 -5.65 32.37
N PHE A 336 -8.07 -6.47 31.98
CA PHE A 336 -8.76 -7.38 32.88
C PHE A 336 -8.96 -8.73 32.20
N ALA A 337 -8.46 -9.78 32.85
CA ALA A 337 -8.75 -11.16 32.52
C ALA A 337 -10.25 -11.39 32.65
N SER A 338 -10.97 -11.39 31.53
CA SER A 338 -12.30 -11.98 31.51
C SER A 338 -12.13 -13.48 31.79
N THR A 339 -12.70 -13.93 32.90
CA THR A 339 -12.75 -15.33 33.32
C THR A 339 -13.91 -16.09 32.65
N SER A 340 -14.51 -15.55 31.59
CA SER A 340 -15.64 -16.17 30.89
C SER A 340 -15.18 -17.04 29.71
N PRO A 341 -15.87 -18.17 29.46
CA PRO A 341 -15.33 -19.36 28.82
C PRO A 341 -15.59 -19.32 27.31
N GLY A 342 -14.58 -19.51 26.47
CA GLY A 342 -14.78 -19.78 25.04
C GLY A 342 -15.43 -18.68 24.17
N VAL A 343 -15.03 -18.65 22.90
CA VAL A 343 -15.60 -17.71 21.91
C VAL A 343 -16.92 -18.23 21.34
N TYR A 344 -17.07 -19.56 21.27
CA TYR A 344 -18.19 -20.22 20.60
C TYR A 344 -19.28 -20.66 21.59
N GLU A 345 -20.45 -21.01 21.05
CA GLU A 345 -21.59 -21.49 21.83
C GLU A 345 -22.36 -22.58 21.06
N GLY A 346 -22.99 -23.49 21.82
CA GLY A 346 -23.81 -24.58 21.31
C GLY A 346 -23.09 -25.62 20.43
N VAL A 347 -23.90 -26.49 19.81
CA VAL A 347 -23.45 -27.61 18.96
C VAL A 347 -22.66 -27.12 17.73
N ASP A 348 -23.10 -26.04 17.10
CA ASP A 348 -22.38 -25.41 15.96
C ASP A 348 -20.99 -24.90 16.38
N GLY A 349 -20.87 -24.39 17.61
CA GLY A 349 -19.60 -24.00 18.21
C GLY A 349 -18.65 -25.18 18.37
N VAL A 350 -19.15 -26.33 18.83
CA VAL A 350 -18.39 -27.58 18.94
C VAL A 350 -17.91 -28.03 17.56
N MET A 351 -18.79 -28.04 16.56
CA MET A 351 -18.44 -28.40 15.18
C MET A 351 -17.30 -27.53 14.64
N ARG A 352 -17.37 -26.20 14.85
CA ARG A 352 -16.34 -25.26 14.40
C ARG A 352 -14.98 -25.49 15.05
N VAL A 353 -14.96 -25.85 16.34
CA VAL A 353 -13.72 -26.21 17.05
C VAL A 353 -13.14 -27.52 16.50
N ILE A 354 -13.98 -28.50 16.20
CA ILE A 354 -13.57 -29.78 15.62
C ILE A 354 -13.01 -29.59 14.21
N GLU A 355 -13.64 -28.78 13.36
CA GLU A 355 -13.12 -28.43 12.04
C GLU A 355 -11.74 -27.78 12.13
N GLN A 356 -11.58 -26.84 13.06
CA GLN A 356 -10.31 -26.14 13.27
C GLN A 356 -9.19 -27.07 13.73
N LEU A 357 -9.50 -28.05 14.58
CA LEU A 357 -8.55 -29.00 15.16
C LEU A 357 -8.59 -30.37 14.47
N ALA A 358 -9.18 -30.44 13.27
CA ALA A 358 -9.33 -31.69 12.53
C ALA A 358 -7.95 -32.32 12.26
N GLY A 359 -7.82 -33.60 12.62
CA GLY A 359 -6.57 -34.35 12.45
C GLY A 359 -5.54 -34.18 13.57
N VAL A 360 -5.83 -33.38 14.61
CA VAL A 360 -4.98 -33.29 15.80
C VAL A 360 -5.26 -34.49 16.72
N GLY A 361 -4.25 -35.34 16.92
CA GLY A 361 -4.34 -36.48 17.84
C GLY A 361 -4.09 -36.07 19.29
N LEU A 362 -5.13 -36.02 20.11
CA LEU A 362 -5.06 -35.78 21.56
C LEU A 362 -5.78 -36.91 22.32
N PRO A 363 -5.39 -37.19 23.57
CA PRO A 363 -6.14 -38.10 24.44
C PRO A 363 -7.62 -37.72 24.50
N ALA A 364 -8.50 -38.72 24.39
CA ALA A 364 -9.94 -38.50 24.35
C ALA A 364 -10.45 -37.69 25.57
N SER A 365 -9.89 -37.94 26.75
CA SER A 365 -10.25 -37.23 27.97
C SER A 365 -9.92 -35.73 27.94
N LEU A 366 -8.91 -35.30 27.18
CA LEU A 366 -8.54 -33.89 27.08
C LEU A 366 -9.52 -33.10 26.21
N TRP A 367 -10.15 -33.75 25.23
CA TRP A 367 -11.15 -33.10 24.39
C TRP A 367 -12.32 -32.55 25.22
N GLU A 368 -12.89 -33.40 26.07
CA GLU A 368 -14.05 -33.04 26.89
C GLU A 368 -13.70 -32.25 28.16
N SER A 369 -12.47 -32.35 28.67
CA SER A 369 -12.08 -31.67 29.91
C SER A 369 -11.40 -30.31 29.71
N GLN A 370 -10.67 -30.11 28.61
CA GLN A 370 -9.81 -28.93 28.43
C GLN A 370 -9.95 -28.25 27.06
N ILE A 371 -10.15 -29.00 25.98
CA ILE A 371 -10.13 -28.42 24.63
C ILE A 371 -11.47 -27.77 24.27
N LEU A 372 -12.57 -28.50 24.40
CA LEU A 372 -13.92 -28.03 24.08
C LEU A 372 -14.44 -27.02 25.12
N PRO A 373 -14.35 -27.27 26.44
CA PRO A 373 -14.82 -26.30 27.45
C PRO A 373 -14.06 -24.96 27.43
N ALA A 374 -12.79 -24.95 26.99
CA ALA A 374 -12.02 -23.72 26.88
C ALA A 374 -12.44 -22.84 25.67
N ARG A 375 -13.19 -23.40 24.72
CA ARG A 375 -13.54 -22.75 23.44
C ARG A 375 -15.05 -22.57 23.23
N VAL A 376 -15.86 -23.43 23.84
CA VAL A 376 -17.33 -23.39 23.79
C VAL A 376 -17.85 -23.12 25.19
N ARG A 377 -18.56 -22.00 25.36
CA ARG A 377 -18.93 -21.44 26.67
C ARG A 377 -19.88 -22.30 27.49
N ASP A 378 -20.74 -23.01 26.80
CA ASP A 378 -21.86 -23.80 27.30
C ASP A 378 -21.69 -25.29 26.97
N TYR A 379 -20.45 -25.73 26.73
CA TYR A 379 -20.16 -27.10 26.33
C TYR A 379 -20.79 -28.15 27.26
N SER A 380 -21.57 -29.06 26.67
CA SER A 380 -21.99 -30.32 27.30
C SER A 380 -21.59 -31.52 26.42
N PRO A 381 -21.25 -32.69 27.01
CA PRO A 381 -20.90 -33.89 26.24
C PRO A 381 -21.97 -34.31 25.23
N GLU A 382 -23.25 -34.05 25.54
CA GLU A 382 -24.39 -34.33 24.67
C GLU A 382 -24.26 -33.65 23.29
N MET A 383 -23.64 -32.47 23.23
CA MET A 383 -23.40 -31.74 21.97
C MET A 383 -22.41 -32.49 21.06
N LEU A 384 -21.40 -33.12 21.64
CA LEU A 384 -20.45 -33.94 20.89
C LEU A 384 -21.09 -35.26 20.46
N ASP A 385 -21.86 -35.89 21.35
CA ASP A 385 -22.60 -37.12 21.06
C ASP A 385 -23.60 -36.92 19.90
N GLU A 386 -24.27 -35.76 19.83
CA GLU A 386 -25.17 -35.41 18.73
C GLU A 386 -24.43 -35.34 17.38
N LEU A 387 -23.26 -34.70 17.35
CA LEU A 387 -22.43 -34.61 16.13
C LEU A 387 -21.87 -35.97 15.68
N LEU A 388 -21.57 -36.85 16.64
CA LEU A 388 -21.15 -38.23 16.36
C LEU A 388 -22.31 -39.10 15.87
N ALA A 389 -23.50 -38.96 16.48
CA ALA A 389 -24.69 -39.72 16.13
C ALA A 389 -25.23 -39.37 14.73
N THR A 390 -25.13 -38.10 14.34
CA THR A 390 -25.48 -37.63 12.98
C THR A 390 -24.45 -38.04 11.93
N GLY A 391 -23.26 -38.49 12.34
CA GLY A 391 -22.15 -38.82 11.44
C GLY A 391 -21.45 -37.59 10.85
N ALA A 392 -21.76 -36.38 11.34
CA ALA A 392 -21.09 -35.15 10.94
C ALA A 392 -19.61 -35.13 11.37
N VAL A 393 -19.32 -35.77 12.51
CA VAL A 393 -17.96 -35.96 13.03
C VAL A 393 -17.64 -37.45 13.10
N ILE A 394 -16.44 -37.82 12.67
CA ILE A 394 -15.92 -39.18 12.79
C ILE A 394 -14.63 -39.11 13.60
N TRP A 395 -14.52 -39.95 14.63
CA TRP A 395 -13.29 -40.07 15.42
C TRP A 395 -12.48 -41.29 14.98
N SER A 396 -11.15 -41.18 15.06
CA SER A 396 -10.21 -42.26 14.79
C SER A 396 -9.12 -42.25 15.85
N GLY A 397 -9.01 -43.33 16.61
CA GLY A 397 -7.99 -43.48 17.65
C GLY A 397 -6.68 -44.07 17.14
N GLN A 398 -5.55 -43.65 17.71
CA GLN A 398 -4.24 -44.28 17.50
C GLN A 398 -3.66 -44.72 18.84
N LYS A 399 -3.23 -46.00 18.95
CA LYS A 399 -2.76 -46.64 20.18
C LYS A 399 -1.49 -46.04 20.81
N LYS A 400 -0.87 -45.04 20.18
CA LYS A 400 0.48 -44.56 20.51
C LYS A 400 0.51 -43.32 21.41
N ALA A 401 -0.63 -42.70 21.68
CA ALA A 401 -0.75 -41.49 22.49
C ALA A 401 -1.95 -41.58 23.44
N GLY A 402 -1.86 -42.49 24.42
CA GLY A 402 -2.78 -42.54 25.59
C GLY A 402 -4.21 -42.89 25.26
#